data_AF-A0A4U2YPG3-F1
#
_entry.id   AF-A0A4U2YPG3-F1
#
_cell.length_a   1.000
_cell.length_b   1.000
_cell.length_c   1.000
_cell.angle_alpha   90.00
_cell.angle_beta   90.00
_cell.angle_gamma   90.00
#
_symmetry.space_group_name_H-M   'P 1'
#
loop_
_entity.id
_entity.type
_entity.pdbx_description
1 polymer ?
#
loop_
_entity_poly.entity_id
_entity_poly.type
_entity_poly.pdbx_seq_one_letter_code
_entity_poly.pdbx_strand_id
1 'polypeptide(L)'
;MVLNFTLSDRVDIAPSDGLSRNRTWYGWDPGVDLETLWEVNRGDWAIGKRALEQRYATLSYEGRVVLVAAITGRESVKSDKVAKWALKGYVLPSDHAAHRALHGRAMPRRRQPVAYVEDMPEVDAIPLAASPPDVRLPRPGRPAVIATWSPKGGGFTGAPTFEEAIEATQGGDNIVRDRWSVGRRTKGIDVGDRMYLLRTGDEAGIVASGWVASTPYAAPHWDPAHGGTTQYVDLDWDFVVPLDERLTREDLRTLVSGAVNDWAPMGGGAGLEPAEAEALAHAWMLHVGDKRAGATLRGEPRAARGGQGHQMDPVRRKKIEDAAQTRLEEHFRAQGFTVEDVRFKEHFDALATRDQETYYLEAKGTTTDGAPVIVTRAEVDWARTHRGQVVMGVWANMAFTADGEIDRDAGEFSVFDYDPDKGRLAPRSYDWFVES
;
A
#
# COMPACT_ATOMS: atom_id res chain seq x y z
N MET A 1 -2.52 22.67 -6.93
CA MET A 1 -2.33 21.22 -7.15
C MET A 1 -1.58 20.91 -8.47
N VAL A 2 -1.08 21.93 -9.19
CA VAL A 2 -0.30 21.79 -10.43
C VAL A 2 0.86 22.79 -10.42
N LEU A 3 2.03 22.37 -10.89
CA LEU A 3 3.18 23.22 -11.15
C LEU A 3 3.38 23.36 -12.66
N ASN A 4 3.17 24.55 -13.20
CA ASN A 4 3.32 24.81 -14.63
C ASN A 4 4.68 25.42 -14.97
N PHE A 5 5.31 24.90 -16.03
CA PHE A 5 6.51 25.43 -16.65
C PHE A 5 6.16 25.98 -18.04
N THR A 6 6.40 27.26 -18.25
CA THR A 6 6.25 27.92 -19.55
C THR A 6 7.51 27.71 -20.36
N LEU A 7 7.37 27.00 -21.49
CA LEU A 7 8.44 26.77 -22.43
C LEU A 7 8.59 27.95 -23.39
N SER A 8 9.84 28.26 -23.73
CA SER A 8 10.18 29.06 -24.91
C SER A 8 10.20 28.18 -26.16
N ASP A 9 10.47 28.79 -27.31
CA ASP A 9 10.98 28.06 -28.46
C ASP A 9 12.24 27.28 -28.08
N ARG A 10 12.53 26.22 -28.85
CA ARG A 10 13.77 25.44 -28.71
C ARG A 10 14.99 26.36 -28.75
N VAL A 11 15.84 26.21 -27.74
CA VAL A 11 17.15 26.86 -27.65
C VAL A 11 18.20 25.76 -27.49
N ASP A 12 19.07 25.63 -28.48
CA ASP A 12 20.24 24.75 -28.40
C ASP A 12 21.33 25.39 -27.52
N ILE A 13 22.06 24.54 -26.79
CA ILE A 13 23.05 24.96 -25.81
C ILE A 13 24.37 24.23 -26.09
N ALA A 14 25.49 24.92 -25.95
CA ALA A 14 26.79 24.27 -26.08
C ALA A 14 27.04 23.33 -24.89
N PRO A 15 27.66 22.15 -25.10
CA PRO A 15 28.03 21.24 -24.01
C PRO A 15 28.92 21.88 -22.92
N SER A 16 29.62 22.97 -23.27
CA SER A 16 30.49 23.75 -22.39
C SER A 16 29.76 24.70 -21.44
N ASP A 17 28.46 24.95 -21.63
CA ASP A 17 27.73 25.99 -20.90
C ASP A 17 27.35 25.59 -19.46
N GLY A 18 27.82 24.42 -19.01
CA GLY A 18 27.76 24.01 -17.60
C GLY A 18 26.34 23.81 -17.06
N LEU A 19 25.34 23.69 -17.95
CA LEU A 19 23.98 23.35 -17.54
C LEU A 19 23.91 21.90 -17.10
N SER A 20 22.97 21.64 -16.21
CA SER A 20 22.87 20.36 -15.57
C SER A 20 22.47 19.24 -16.52
N ARG A 21 22.82 18.00 -16.14
CA ARG A 21 22.37 16.77 -16.82
C ARG A 21 22.84 16.60 -18.27
N ASN A 22 23.92 17.28 -18.69
CA ASN A 22 24.44 17.24 -20.06
C ASN A 22 23.37 17.57 -21.13
N ARG A 23 22.38 18.41 -20.80
CA ARG A 23 21.37 18.81 -21.78
C ARG A 23 22.00 19.63 -22.89
N THR A 24 21.60 19.34 -24.14
CA THR A 24 22.10 20.04 -25.33
C THR A 24 21.10 21.07 -25.87
N TRP A 25 19.90 21.14 -25.29
CA TRP A 25 18.86 22.11 -25.64
C TRP A 25 17.82 22.24 -24.51
N TYR A 26 16.90 23.19 -24.61
CA TYR A 26 15.67 23.30 -23.81
C TYR A 26 14.58 24.02 -24.60
N GLY A 27 13.34 24.05 -24.08
CA GLY A 27 12.19 24.68 -24.72
C GLY A 27 11.27 23.65 -25.39
N TRP A 28 10.43 24.13 -26.29
CA TRP A 28 9.47 23.32 -27.04
C TRP A 28 10.05 22.88 -28.39
N ASP A 29 9.95 21.58 -28.66
CA ASP A 29 10.21 20.98 -29.97
C ASP A 29 9.12 19.95 -30.28
N PRO A 30 8.27 20.16 -31.30
CA PRO A 30 7.23 19.21 -31.67
C PRO A 30 7.76 17.94 -32.34
N GLY A 31 9.04 17.90 -32.72
CA GLY A 31 9.69 16.78 -33.39
C GLY A 31 10.25 15.71 -32.46
N VAL A 32 10.20 15.92 -31.14
CA VAL A 32 10.65 14.94 -30.14
C VAL A 32 9.45 14.30 -29.43
N ASP A 33 9.64 13.09 -28.90
CA ASP A 33 8.63 12.46 -28.06
C ASP A 33 8.48 13.18 -26.71
N LEU A 34 7.35 12.93 -26.03
CA LEU A 34 7.00 13.62 -24.79
C LEU A 34 7.95 13.27 -23.63
N GLU A 35 8.52 12.07 -23.59
CA GLU A 35 9.45 11.68 -22.52
C GLU A 35 10.77 12.43 -22.66
N THR A 36 11.29 12.52 -23.89
CA THR A 36 12.44 13.36 -24.22
C THR A 36 12.16 14.82 -23.87
N LEU A 37 10.98 15.34 -24.22
CA LEU A 37 10.58 16.71 -23.89
C LEU A 37 10.54 16.96 -22.38
N TRP A 38 10.02 16.00 -21.61
CA TRP A 38 10.00 16.04 -20.15
C TRP A 38 11.42 16.04 -19.57
N GLU A 39 12.27 15.09 -19.97
CA GLU A 39 13.63 14.94 -19.45
C GLU A 39 14.49 16.19 -19.66
N VAL A 40 14.35 16.83 -20.81
CA VAL A 40 15.10 18.05 -21.14
C VAL A 40 14.63 19.27 -20.35
N ASN A 41 13.33 19.36 -20.05
CA ASN A 41 12.71 20.55 -19.45
C ASN A 41 12.37 20.43 -17.95
N ARG A 42 12.48 19.24 -17.34
CA ARG A 42 12.13 19.04 -15.91
C ARG A 42 13.12 19.63 -14.91
N GLY A 43 14.26 20.15 -15.39
CA GLY A 43 15.42 20.55 -14.59
C GLY A 43 15.86 22.01 -14.75
N ASP A 44 16.83 22.39 -13.91
CA ASP A 44 17.42 23.74 -13.83
C ASP A 44 16.51 24.85 -13.29
N TRP A 45 15.50 24.48 -12.50
CA TRP A 45 14.54 25.42 -11.93
C TRP A 45 14.87 25.82 -10.49
N ALA A 46 14.64 27.09 -10.16
CA ALA A 46 14.70 27.60 -8.79
C ALA A 46 13.40 27.27 -8.03
N ILE A 47 13.18 25.99 -7.74
CA ILE A 47 11.98 25.50 -7.05
C ILE A 47 12.31 24.99 -5.64
N GLY A 48 11.55 25.46 -4.65
CA GLY A 48 11.67 25.05 -3.25
C GLY A 48 10.92 23.76 -2.93
N LYS A 49 10.85 23.40 -1.63
CA LYS A 49 10.09 22.22 -1.15
C LYS A 49 8.60 22.28 -1.53
N ARG A 50 8.05 23.49 -1.72
CA ARG A 50 6.66 23.72 -2.17
C ARG A 50 6.31 23.00 -3.48
N ALA A 51 7.28 22.74 -4.36
CA ALA A 51 7.05 21.95 -5.56
C ALA A 51 6.54 20.53 -5.26
N LEU A 52 6.97 19.95 -4.14
CA LEU A 52 6.55 18.63 -3.67
C LEU A 52 5.12 18.62 -3.07
N GLU A 53 4.50 19.80 -2.91
CA GLU A 53 3.09 19.89 -2.52
C GLU A 53 2.15 19.70 -3.73
N GLN A 54 2.67 19.82 -4.96
CA GLN A 54 1.90 19.67 -6.20
C GLN A 54 1.91 18.21 -6.65
N ARG A 55 0.81 17.74 -7.26
CA ARG A 55 0.70 16.37 -7.79
C ARG A 55 1.16 16.24 -9.22
N TYR A 56 0.92 17.29 -10.01
CA TYR A 56 1.19 17.28 -11.45
C TYR A 56 2.11 18.43 -11.82
N ALA A 57 3.00 18.16 -12.77
CA ALA A 57 3.73 19.16 -13.51
C ALA A 57 3.11 19.30 -14.90
N THR A 58 3.03 20.53 -15.41
CA THR A 58 2.65 20.76 -16.80
C THR A 58 3.74 21.53 -17.52
N LEU A 59 4.01 21.18 -18.78
CA LEU A 59 4.73 22.06 -19.69
C LEU A 59 3.72 22.76 -20.57
N SER A 60 3.82 24.08 -20.67
CA SER A 60 2.96 24.88 -21.54
C SER A 60 3.78 25.65 -22.56
N TYR A 61 3.35 25.63 -23.81
CA TYR A 61 3.92 26.40 -24.91
C TYR A 61 2.83 27.25 -25.56
N GLU A 62 3.15 28.48 -25.93
CA GLU A 62 2.19 29.47 -26.46
C GLU A 62 0.91 29.64 -25.62
N GLY A 63 1.03 29.45 -24.31
CA GLY A 63 -0.09 29.57 -23.37
C GLY A 63 -1.03 28.38 -23.35
N ARG A 64 -0.64 27.22 -23.91
CA ARG A 64 -1.39 25.96 -23.80
C ARG A 64 -0.55 24.85 -23.22
N VAL A 65 -1.14 24.01 -22.39
CA VAL A 65 -0.48 22.80 -21.88
C VAL A 65 -0.26 21.82 -23.02
N VAL A 66 0.99 21.40 -23.21
CA VAL A 66 1.43 20.44 -24.23
C VAL A 66 1.91 19.12 -23.61
N LEU A 67 2.21 19.12 -22.31
CA LEU A 67 2.64 17.94 -21.57
C LEU A 67 2.09 17.98 -20.15
N VAL A 68 1.66 16.82 -19.66
CA VAL A 68 1.23 16.61 -18.27
C VAL A 68 2.05 15.47 -17.69
N ALA A 69 2.68 15.70 -16.55
CA ALA A 69 3.54 14.74 -15.86
C ALA A 69 3.12 14.59 -14.40
N ALA A 70 3.38 13.41 -13.84
CA ALA A 70 3.32 13.15 -12.42
C ALA A 70 4.56 13.71 -11.72
N ILE A 71 4.41 14.22 -10.49
CA ILE A 71 5.55 14.58 -9.63
C ILE A 71 5.72 13.49 -8.57
N THR A 72 6.90 12.86 -8.56
CA THR A 72 7.26 11.84 -7.56
C THR A 72 8.39 12.32 -6.63
N GLY A 73 9.01 13.46 -6.92
CA GLY A 73 10.06 14.02 -6.08
C GLY A 73 10.84 15.13 -6.75
N ARG A 74 12.02 15.42 -6.21
CA ARG A 74 13.00 16.32 -6.82
C ARG A 74 14.42 15.89 -6.49
N GLU A 75 15.35 16.25 -7.36
CA GLU A 75 16.79 16.03 -7.15
C GLU A 75 17.56 17.32 -7.28
N SER A 76 18.63 17.44 -6.49
CA SER A 76 19.50 18.61 -6.54
C SER A 76 20.30 18.59 -7.83
N VAL A 77 20.34 19.75 -8.46
CA VAL A 77 21.16 20.02 -9.63
C VAL A 77 22.36 20.84 -9.16
N LYS A 78 23.59 20.36 -9.40
CA LYS A 78 24.81 21.11 -9.06
C LYS A 78 24.76 22.48 -9.74
N SER A 79 24.92 23.54 -8.94
CA SER A 79 24.90 24.93 -9.38
C SER A 79 25.71 25.78 -8.40
N ASP A 80 26.60 26.61 -8.93
CA ASP A 80 27.64 27.30 -8.15
C ASP A 80 27.13 28.53 -7.35
N LYS A 81 25.87 28.94 -7.53
CA LYS A 81 25.35 30.20 -6.96
C LYS A 81 23.92 30.14 -6.39
N VAL A 82 23.06 29.27 -6.91
CA VAL A 82 21.66 29.10 -6.45
C VAL A 82 21.29 27.63 -6.53
N ALA A 83 20.71 27.07 -5.46
CA ALA A 83 20.24 25.69 -5.46
C ALA A 83 19.14 25.51 -6.52
N LYS A 84 19.50 24.85 -7.63
CA LYS A 84 18.58 24.45 -8.69
C LYS A 84 18.14 23.01 -8.46
N TRP A 85 16.97 22.69 -8.99
CA TRP A 85 16.35 21.39 -8.81
C TRP A 85 15.76 20.89 -10.12
N ALA A 86 15.76 19.57 -10.27
CA ALA A 86 14.98 18.87 -11.27
C ALA A 86 13.86 18.09 -10.60
N LEU A 87 12.67 18.10 -11.18
CA LEU A 87 11.57 17.25 -10.73
C LEU A 87 11.86 15.80 -11.10
N LYS A 88 11.55 14.88 -10.20
CA LYS A 88 11.40 13.45 -10.51
C LYS A 88 9.94 13.18 -10.85
N GLY A 89 9.70 12.33 -11.83
CA GLY A 89 8.37 12.09 -12.38
C GLY A 89 8.43 11.49 -13.79
N TYR A 90 7.27 11.27 -14.37
CA TYR A 90 7.09 10.68 -15.71
C TYR A 90 5.85 11.29 -16.38
N VAL A 91 5.80 11.18 -17.70
CA VAL A 91 4.68 11.71 -18.50
C VAL A 91 3.44 10.87 -18.27
N LEU A 92 2.29 11.54 -18.05
CA LEU A 92 1.01 10.85 -17.89
C LEU A 92 0.43 10.47 -19.25
N PRO A 93 -0.03 9.22 -19.43
CA PRO A 93 -0.64 8.78 -20.67
C PRO A 93 -1.97 9.50 -20.94
N SER A 94 -2.39 9.52 -22.20
CA SER A 94 -3.56 10.30 -22.65
C SER A 94 -4.90 9.88 -22.04
N ASP A 95 -4.99 8.65 -21.55
CA ASP A 95 -6.16 8.08 -20.86
C ASP A 95 -6.18 8.37 -19.35
N HIS A 96 -5.14 8.97 -18.79
CA HIS A 96 -5.12 9.40 -17.40
C HIS A 96 -6.05 10.62 -17.18
N ALA A 97 -6.81 10.63 -16.09
CA ALA A 97 -7.78 11.69 -15.80
C ALA A 97 -7.16 13.09 -15.77
N ALA A 98 -5.97 13.23 -15.17
CA ALA A 98 -5.25 14.51 -15.11
C ALA A 98 -4.75 14.95 -16.49
N HIS A 99 -4.35 14.01 -17.34
CA HIS A 99 -3.98 14.34 -18.72
C HIS A 99 -5.19 14.91 -19.45
N ARG A 100 -6.34 14.22 -19.41
CA ARG A 100 -7.59 14.70 -20.02
C ARG A 100 -8.04 16.07 -19.50
N ALA A 101 -7.84 16.33 -18.21
CA ALA A 101 -8.25 17.59 -17.59
C ALA A 101 -7.31 18.77 -17.91
N LEU A 102 -6.02 18.51 -18.13
CA LEU A 102 -5.00 19.55 -18.22
C LEU A 102 -4.47 19.76 -19.64
N HIS A 103 -4.36 18.71 -20.46
CA HIS A 103 -3.80 18.82 -21.80
C HIS A 103 -4.62 19.78 -22.68
N GLY A 104 -3.94 20.66 -23.42
CA GLY A 104 -4.55 21.69 -24.25
C GLY A 104 -5.16 22.88 -23.51
N ARG A 105 -5.22 22.84 -22.18
CA ARG A 105 -5.78 23.92 -21.35
C ARG A 105 -4.97 25.20 -21.51
N ALA A 106 -5.68 26.33 -21.57
CA ALA A 106 -5.04 27.63 -21.56
C ALA A 106 -4.39 27.91 -20.19
N MET A 107 -3.13 28.33 -20.21
CA MET A 107 -2.40 28.75 -19.02
C MET A 107 -2.18 30.27 -19.04
N PRO A 108 -2.40 30.96 -17.92
CA PRO A 108 -2.21 32.40 -17.85
C PRO A 108 -0.75 32.75 -18.13
N ARG A 109 -0.54 33.74 -19.03
CA ARG A 109 0.80 34.25 -19.32
C ARG A 109 1.37 34.90 -18.06
N ARG A 110 2.52 34.42 -17.60
CA ARG A 110 3.25 34.99 -16.45
C ARG A 110 4.67 35.34 -16.86
N ARG A 111 5.21 36.36 -16.19
CA ARG A 111 6.60 36.80 -16.39
C ARG A 111 7.61 35.75 -15.90
N GLN A 112 7.26 34.99 -14.87
CA GLN A 112 8.09 33.89 -14.39
C GLN A 112 7.70 32.60 -15.12
N PRO A 113 8.67 31.83 -15.62
CA PRO A 113 8.39 30.60 -16.36
C PRO A 113 7.79 29.51 -15.47
N VAL A 114 8.00 29.57 -14.16
CA VAL A 114 7.43 28.61 -13.20
C VAL A 114 6.25 29.24 -12.48
N ALA A 115 5.10 28.55 -12.46
CA ALA A 115 3.89 29.02 -11.81
C ALA A 115 3.20 27.89 -11.02
N TYR A 116 2.86 28.17 -9.76
CA TYR A 116 1.95 27.33 -8.99
C TYR A 116 0.52 27.69 -9.41
N VAL A 117 -0.20 26.69 -9.94
CA VAL A 117 -1.59 26.84 -10.34
C VAL A 117 -2.45 26.35 -9.19
N GLU A 118 -3.10 27.32 -8.56
CA GLU A 118 -4.07 27.15 -7.48
C GLU A 118 -5.49 27.11 -8.08
N ASP A 119 -6.48 26.68 -7.28
CA ASP A 119 -7.90 26.64 -7.63
C ASP A 119 -8.25 25.84 -8.90
N MET A 120 -7.99 24.54 -8.87
CA MET A 120 -8.29 23.62 -9.98
C MET A 120 -9.19 22.49 -9.47
N PRO A 121 -10.49 22.76 -9.21
CA PRO A 121 -11.38 21.81 -8.53
C PRO A 121 -11.53 20.48 -9.29
N GLU A 122 -11.48 20.52 -10.62
CA GLU A 122 -11.49 19.32 -11.46
C GLU A 122 -10.22 18.47 -11.33
N VAL A 123 -9.08 19.07 -10.95
CA VAL A 123 -7.84 18.35 -10.66
C VAL A 123 -7.83 17.88 -9.20
N ASP A 124 -8.37 18.69 -8.29
CA ASP A 124 -8.52 18.36 -6.87
C ASP A 124 -9.50 17.19 -6.68
N ALA A 125 -10.53 17.11 -7.55
CA ALA A 125 -11.49 16.02 -7.59
C ALA A 125 -10.96 14.72 -8.22
N ILE A 126 -9.76 14.73 -8.83
CA ILE A 126 -9.14 13.49 -9.32
C ILE A 126 -8.71 12.68 -8.10
N PRO A 127 -9.36 11.52 -7.84
CA PRO A 127 -9.03 10.71 -6.68
C PRO A 127 -7.53 10.40 -6.70
N LEU A 128 -6.86 10.54 -5.55
CA LEU A 128 -5.41 10.32 -5.47
C LEU A 128 -5.04 8.89 -5.83
N ALA A 129 -5.97 7.99 -5.59
CA ALA A 129 -5.91 6.61 -6.01
C ALA A 129 -6.11 6.35 -7.51
N ALA A 130 -6.69 7.26 -8.28
CA ALA A 130 -6.68 7.16 -9.74
C ALA A 130 -5.31 7.57 -10.32
N SER A 131 -4.41 8.12 -9.50
CA SER A 131 -3.03 8.40 -9.88
C SER A 131 -2.17 7.14 -9.75
N PRO A 132 -1.07 6.99 -10.51
CA PRO A 132 -0.31 5.74 -10.47
C PRO A 132 0.42 5.55 -9.13
N PRO A 133 0.84 4.32 -8.78
CA PRO A 133 1.24 3.94 -7.42
C PRO A 133 2.37 4.78 -6.80
N ASP A 134 3.28 5.29 -7.62
CA ASP A 134 4.41 6.14 -7.23
C ASP A 134 4.01 7.60 -6.96
N VAL A 135 2.82 8.03 -7.42
CA VAL A 135 2.14 9.28 -7.02
C VAL A 135 1.30 9.08 -5.74
N ARG A 136 1.09 7.82 -5.34
CA ARG A 136 0.40 7.42 -4.09
C ARG A 136 1.35 7.32 -2.88
N LEU A 137 2.59 7.79 -2.98
CA LEU A 137 3.46 7.90 -1.79
C LEU A 137 3.03 9.11 -0.93
N PRO A 138 3.15 9.03 0.41
CA PRO A 138 2.99 10.21 1.24
C PRO A 138 3.93 11.30 0.75
N ARG A 139 3.40 12.51 0.61
CA ARG A 139 4.18 13.66 0.12
C ARG A 139 5.37 13.89 1.05
N PRO A 140 6.63 13.90 0.55
CA PRO A 140 7.80 14.11 1.40
C PRO A 140 7.66 15.41 2.20
N GLY A 141 7.70 15.31 3.53
CA GLY A 141 7.52 16.45 4.43
C GLY A 141 6.08 16.77 4.86
N ARG A 142 5.05 16.01 4.46
CA ARG A 142 3.69 16.13 5.03
C ARG A 142 3.44 15.05 6.09
N PRO A 143 2.73 15.37 7.19
CA PRO A 143 2.34 14.39 8.18
C PRO A 143 1.34 13.39 7.59
N ALA A 144 1.38 12.15 8.07
CA ALA A 144 0.28 11.21 7.87
C ALA A 144 -0.65 11.25 9.08
N VAL A 145 -1.86 10.71 8.93
CA VAL A 145 -2.84 10.65 10.01
C VAL A 145 -3.18 9.19 10.33
N ILE A 146 -3.26 8.87 11.62
CA ILE A 146 -3.74 7.58 12.10
C ILE A 146 -5.21 7.70 12.50
N ALA A 147 -6.06 7.03 11.74
CA ALA A 147 -7.41 6.67 12.16
C ALA A 147 -7.36 5.45 13.08
N THR A 148 -8.32 5.32 13.98
CA THR A 148 -8.38 4.18 14.90
C THR A 148 -9.68 3.40 14.75
N TRP A 149 -9.59 2.09 14.99
CA TRP A 149 -10.71 1.17 15.08
C TRP A 149 -10.58 0.30 16.33
N SER A 150 -11.56 0.41 17.24
CA SER A 150 -11.59 -0.37 18.48
C SER A 150 -12.33 -1.71 18.31
N PRO A 151 -11.85 -2.79 18.95
CA PRO A 151 -12.62 -4.04 19.06
C PRO A 151 -13.96 -3.90 19.77
N LYS A 152 -14.10 -2.88 20.62
CA LYS A 152 -15.30 -2.65 21.42
C LYS A 152 -16.39 -1.89 20.65
N GLY A 153 -16.11 -1.41 19.43
CA GLY A 153 -17.07 -0.67 18.60
C GLY A 153 -16.41 0.31 17.62
N GLY A 154 -17.22 0.80 16.68
CA GLY A 154 -16.76 1.57 15.52
C GLY A 154 -16.28 0.67 14.38
N GLY A 155 -15.57 1.25 13.41
CA GLY A 155 -15.11 0.55 12.21
C GLY A 155 -16.04 0.71 11.02
N PHE A 156 -16.05 -0.28 10.13
CA PHE A 156 -16.95 -0.38 8.98
C PHE A 156 -18.35 -0.78 9.42
N THR A 157 -19.10 0.17 9.99
CA THR A 157 -20.46 -0.07 10.52
C THR A 157 -21.57 0.16 9.49
N GLY A 158 -21.21 0.54 8.27
CA GLY A 158 -22.13 0.80 7.16
C GLY A 158 -21.68 0.12 5.88
N ALA A 159 -22.19 0.60 4.74
CA ALA A 159 -21.73 0.17 3.44
C ALA A 159 -20.57 1.07 2.95
N PRO A 160 -19.49 0.49 2.40
CA PRO A 160 -19.23 -0.95 2.35
C PRO A 160 -18.81 -1.49 3.71
N THR A 161 -19.15 -2.76 3.94
CA THR A 161 -18.63 -3.56 5.05
C THR A 161 -17.11 -3.71 4.96
N PHE A 162 -16.47 -4.17 6.03
CA PHE A 162 -15.02 -4.38 6.04
C PHE A 162 -14.59 -5.39 4.96
N GLU A 163 -15.37 -6.45 4.79
CA GLU A 163 -15.15 -7.51 3.83
C GLU A 163 -15.33 -7.00 2.38
N GLU A 164 -16.37 -6.22 2.13
CA GLU A 164 -16.57 -5.56 0.82
C GLU A 164 -15.44 -4.57 0.51
N ALA A 165 -14.92 -3.88 1.53
CA ALA A 165 -13.81 -2.97 1.36
C ALA A 165 -12.49 -3.69 1.02
N ILE A 166 -12.24 -4.85 1.64
CA ILE A 166 -11.13 -5.75 1.30
C ILE A 166 -11.27 -6.22 -0.14
N GLU A 167 -12.42 -6.80 -0.49
CA GLU A 167 -12.65 -7.36 -1.83
C GLU A 167 -12.48 -6.30 -2.92
N ALA A 168 -13.09 -5.13 -2.73
CA ALA A 168 -12.99 -4.04 -3.68
C ALA A 168 -11.54 -3.59 -3.87
N THR A 169 -10.83 -3.24 -2.79
CA THR A 169 -9.48 -2.66 -2.88
C THR A 169 -8.39 -3.66 -3.28
N GLN A 170 -8.61 -4.97 -3.04
CA GLN A 170 -7.70 -6.03 -3.49
C GLN A 170 -7.97 -6.49 -4.93
N GLY A 171 -9.20 -6.30 -5.44
CA GLY A 171 -9.59 -6.63 -6.82
C GLY A 171 -8.93 -5.79 -7.92
N GLY A 172 -8.10 -4.80 -7.55
CA GLY A 172 -7.39 -3.90 -8.47
C GLY A 172 -8.10 -2.57 -8.67
N ASP A 173 -7.34 -1.47 -8.57
CA ASP A 173 -7.67 -0.03 -8.74
C ASP A 173 -9.02 0.50 -8.18
N ASN A 174 -9.81 -0.29 -7.47
CA ASN A 174 -11.04 0.18 -6.85
C ASN A 174 -10.74 0.89 -5.54
N ILE A 175 -11.50 1.96 -5.33
CA ILE A 175 -11.41 2.81 -4.16
C ILE A 175 -12.69 2.77 -3.41
N VAL A 176 -12.53 2.60 -2.11
CA VAL A 176 -13.64 2.46 -1.20
C VAL A 176 -13.81 3.77 -0.47
N ARG A 177 -14.88 4.47 -0.85
CA ARG A 177 -15.30 5.70 -0.21
C ARG A 177 -15.95 5.37 1.12
N ASP A 178 -15.49 6.01 2.18
CA ASP A 178 -16.09 5.88 3.51
C ASP A 178 -15.91 7.18 4.31
N ARG A 179 -16.50 7.24 5.49
CA ARG A 179 -16.36 8.33 6.44
C ARG A 179 -15.81 7.82 7.76
N TRP A 180 -14.70 8.40 8.23
CA TRP A 180 -14.04 7.95 9.45
C TRP A 180 -13.91 9.04 10.50
N SER A 181 -14.08 8.67 11.77
CA SER A 181 -13.94 9.64 12.86
C SER A 181 -12.47 9.94 13.14
N VAL A 182 -12.16 11.24 13.29
CA VAL A 182 -10.85 11.76 13.71
C VAL A 182 -10.91 12.35 15.12
N GLY A 183 -11.85 11.82 15.93
CA GLY A 183 -12.07 12.23 17.31
C GLY A 183 -12.40 13.72 17.42
N ARG A 184 -11.57 14.45 18.16
CA ARG A 184 -11.75 15.90 18.42
C ARG A 184 -10.93 16.78 17.48
N ARG A 185 -10.18 16.20 16.53
CA ARG A 185 -9.27 16.97 15.68
C ARG A 185 -10.06 17.74 14.62
N THR A 186 -9.87 19.05 14.60
CA THR A 186 -10.53 19.98 13.66
C THR A 186 -9.57 20.67 12.69
N LYS A 187 -8.26 20.50 12.88
CA LYS A 187 -7.21 21.15 12.09
C LYS A 187 -6.03 20.21 11.82
N GLY A 188 -5.22 20.54 10.82
CA GLY A 188 -4.03 19.78 10.44
C GLY A 188 -4.38 18.42 9.84
N ILE A 189 -5.51 18.34 9.14
CA ILE A 189 -5.90 17.25 8.27
C ILE A 189 -6.47 17.92 7.02
N ASP A 190 -5.81 17.75 5.88
CA ASP A 190 -6.18 18.35 4.62
C ASP A 190 -6.48 17.29 3.57
N VAL A 191 -7.21 17.70 2.52
CA VAL A 191 -7.45 16.86 1.34
C VAL A 191 -6.12 16.39 0.73
N GLY A 192 -6.03 15.09 0.50
CA GLY A 192 -4.87 14.38 -0.01
C GLY A 192 -3.80 14.06 1.03
N ASP A 193 -4.04 14.27 2.32
CA ASP A 193 -3.15 13.72 3.36
C ASP A 193 -3.29 12.19 3.39
N ARG A 194 -2.18 11.50 3.67
CA ARG A 194 -2.17 10.04 3.80
C ARG A 194 -2.81 9.66 5.13
N MET A 195 -3.72 8.70 5.11
CA MET A 195 -4.31 8.16 6.33
C MET A 195 -4.14 6.64 6.39
N TYR A 196 -3.86 6.14 7.59
CA TYR A 196 -3.81 4.71 7.88
C TYR A 196 -4.82 4.37 8.97
N LEU A 197 -5.43 3.19 8.85
CA LEU A 197 -6.33 2.67 9.87
C LEU A 197 -5.59 1.72 10.80
N LEU A 198 -5.50 2.10 12.07
CA LEU A 198 -4.95 1.29 13.15
C LEU A 198 -6.07 0.56 13.89
N ARG A 199 -6.05 -0.78 13.85
CA ARG A 199 -6.76 -1.61 14.82
C ARG A 199 -6.11 -1.41 16.19
N THR A 200 -6.91 -1.25 17.25
CA THR A 200 -6.41 -0.99 18.61
C THR A 200 -6.63 -2.18 19.55
N GLY A 201 -6.04 -2.13 20.75
CA GLY A 201 -6.13 -3.21 21.75
C GLY A 201 -5.10 -4.31 21.52
N ASP A 202 -5.50 -5.55 21.77
CA ASP A 202 -4.66 -6.75 21.62
C ASP A 202 -4.43 -7.12 20.15
N GLU A 203 -5.35 -6.69 19.27
CA GLU A 203 -5.27 -6.86 17.83
C GLU A 203 -4.54 -5.69 17.15
N ALA A 204 -3.63 -5.02 17.85
CA ALA A 204 -3.05 -3.79 17.34
C ALA A 204 -2.25 -4.00 16.05
N GLY A 205 -2.51 -3.14 15.05
CA GLY A 205 -1.82 -3.16 13.77
C GLY A 205 -2.54 -2.35 12.69
N ILE A 206 -1.82 -2.00 11.63
CA ILE A 206 -2.38 -1.25 10.50
C ILE A 206 -3.12 -2.22 9.57
N VAL A 207 -4.37 -1.90 9.25
CA VAL A 207 -5.29 -2.74 8.46
C VAL A 207 -5.75 -2.08 7.18
N ALA A 208 -5.55 -0.77 7.03
CA ALA A 208 -5.89 -0.07 5.80
C ALA A 208 -5.03 1.15 5.58
N SER A 209 -4.94 1.55 4.32
CA SER A 209 -4.40 2.82 3.89
C SER A 209 -5.34 3.54 2.94
N GLY A 210 -5.31 4.87 2.97
CA GLY A 210 -6.18 5.68 2.15
C GLY A 210 -5.78 7.14 2.13
N TRP A 211 -6.67 7.94 1.55
CA TRP A 211 -6.47 9.37 1.35
C TRP A 211 -7.62 10.16 1.95
N VAL A 212 -7.27 11.23 2.64
CA VAL A 212 -8.26 12.22 3.08
C VAL A 212 -8.85 12.92 1.86
N ALA A 213 -10.16 13.09 1.84
CA ALA A 213 -10.86 13.70 0.72
C ALA A 213 -11.86 14.78 1.12
N SER A 214 -11.94 15.07 2.41
CA SER A 214 -12.64 16.25 2.92
C SER A 214 -11.79 16.90 4.00
N THR A 215 -12.03 18.17 4.28
CA THR A 215 -11.62 18.77 5.54
C THR A 215 -12.45 18.17 6.69
N PRO A 216 -11.97 18.23 7.96
CA PRO A 216 -12.73 17.75 9.10
C PRO A 216 -14.08 18.45 9.25
N TYR A 217 -15.14 17.68 9.48
CA TYR A 217 -16.49 18.19 9.70
C TYR A 217 -17.18 17.47 10.86
N ALA A 218 -18.08 18.20 11.54
CA ALA A 218 -18.84 17.65 12.66
C ALA A 218 -20.06 16.87 12.16
N ALA A 219 -20.26 15.66 12.68
CA ALA A 219 -21.47 14.87 12.48
C ALA A 219 -21.83 14.09 13.77
N PRO A 220 -23.02 13.46 13.86
CA PRO A 220 -23.40 12.67 15.03
C PRO A 220 -22.35 11.62 15.39
N HIS A 221 -22.15 11.40 16.69
CA HIS A 221 -21.20 10.40 17.19
C HIS A 221 -21.52 9.01 16.63
N TRP A 222 -20.48 8.21 16.30
CA TRP A 222 -20.64 6.89 15.67
C TRP A 222 -21.26 5.87 16.63
N ASP A 223 -21.07 6.06 17.94
CA ASP A 223 -21.79 5.36 19.01
C ASP A 223 -23.06 6.13 19.36
N PRO A 224 -24.26 5.61 19.04
CA PRO A 224 -25.53 6.24 19.36
C PRO A 224 -25.75 6.41 20.87
N ALA A 225 -25.15 5.55 21.71
CA ALA A 225 -25.30 5.60 23.16
C ALA A 225 -24.52 6.77 23.80
N HIS A 226 -23.50 7.30 23.11
CA HIS A 226 -22.70 8.42 23.60
C HIS A 226 -23.44 9.76 23.51
N GLY A 227 -24.32 9.92 22.51
CA GLY A 227 -24.92 11.20 22.14
C GLY A 227 -23.89 12.22 21.62
N GLY A 228 -24.38 13.37 21.13
CA GLY A 228 -23.52 14.47 20.67
C GLY A 228 -22.88 14.26 19.29
N THR A 229 -21.82 15.01 19.01
CA THR A 229 -21.12 15.03 17.72
C THR A 229 -19.64 14.71 17.88
N THR A 230 -19.03 14.15 16.83
CA THR A 230 -17.58 13.96 16.68
C THR A 230 -17.13 14.51 15.34
N GLN A 231 -15.82 14.68 15.17
CA GLN A 231 -15.24 15.08 13.89
C GLN A 231 -15.04 13.85 13.00
N TYR A 232 -15.36 14.03 11.72
CA TYR A 232 -15.17 13.07 10.66
C TYR A 232 -14.39 13.69 9.52
N VAL A 233 -13.75 12.82 8.74
CA VAL A 233 -13.32 13.12 7.38
C VAL A 233 -13.89 12.06 6.45
N ASP A 234 -14.12 12.42 5.21
CA ASP A 234 -14.33 11.43 4.17
C ASP A 234 -12.98 10.90 3.69
N LEU A 235 -12.92 9.59 3.46
CA LEU A 235 -11.73 8.84 3.09
C LEU A 235 -11.95 8.03 1.84
N ASP A 236 -10.87 7.94 1.06
CA ASP A 236 -10.73 7.03 -0.07
C ASP A 236 -9.73 5.94 0.34
N TRP A 237 -10.24 4.80 0.80
CA TRP A 237 -9.41 3.62 1.09
C TRP A 237 -8.86 3.06 -0.22
N ASP A 238 -7.53 2.93 -0.29
CA ASP A 238 -6.83 2.41 -1.47
C ASP A 238 -6.26 1.01 -1.29
N PHE A 239 -6.18 0.55 -0.04
CA PHE A 239 -5.90 -0.84 0.25
C PHE A 239 -6.38 -1.19 1.65
N VAL A 240 -7.09 -2.31 1.76
CA VAL A 240 -7.56 -2.88 3.02
C VAL A 240 -7.10 -4.33 3.07
N VAL A 241 -6.59 -4.75 4.22
CA VAL A 241 -6.20 -6.14 4.49
C VAL A 241 -7.08 -6.74 5.59
N PRO A 242 -7.34 -8.06 5.56
CA PRO A 242 -7.88 -8.80 6.69
C PRO A 242 -7.13 -8.54 8.01
N LEU A 243 -7.81 -8.71 9.16
CA LEU A 243 -7.23 -8.42 10.48
C LEU A 243 -6.03 -9.32 10.84
N ASP A 244 -6.06 -10.57 10.41
CA ASP A 244 -4.99 -11.56 10.51
C ASP A 244 -3.79 -11.20 9.61
N GLU A 245 -4.01 -10.44 8.54
CA GLU A 245 -2.97 -9.91 7.66
C GLU A 245 -2.56 -8.48 7.99
N ARG A 246 -2.89 -7.94 9.17
CA ARG A 246 -2.49 -6.57 9.56
C ARG A 246 -0.97 -6.45 9.71
N LEU A 247 -0.44 -5.26 9.46
CA LEU A 247 0.94 -4.94 9.85
C LEU A 247 0.97 -4.76 11.38
N THR A 248 1.56 -5.70 12.10
CA THR A 248 1.35 -5.83 13.56
C THR A 248 2.04 -4.72 14.35
N ARG A 249 1.62 -4.50 15.59
CA ARG A 249 2.33 -3.57 16.50
C ARG A 249 3.82 -3.90 16.64
N GLU A 250 4.18 -5.19 16.63
CA GLU A 250 5.56 -5.63 16.75
C GLU A 250 6.39 -5.24 15.52
N ASP A 251 5.85 -5.50 14.33
CA ASP A 251 6.47 -5.06 13.07
C ASP A 251 6.59 -3.54 13.02
N LEU A 252 5.53 -2.83 13.42
CA LEU A 252 5.50 -1.38 13.43
C LEU A 252 6.56 -0.78 14.37
N ARG A 253 6.79 -1.38 15.55
CA ARG A 253 7.87 -0.97 16.47
C ARG A 253 9.26 -1.16 15.87
N THR A 254 9.42 -2.22 15.07
CA THR A 254 10.68 -2.59 14.44
C THR A 254 10.97 -1.71 13.22
N LEU A 255 9.96 -1.48 12.38
CA LEU A 255 10.08 -0.81 11.09
C LEU A 255 9.94 0.71 11.17
N VAL A 256 9.27 1.22 12.22
CA VAL A 256 8.94 2.63 12.37
C VAL A 256 9.19 3.07 13.82
N SER A 257 10.45 3.37 14.13
CA SER A 257 10.91 3.75 15.46
C SER A 257 10.28 5.06 15.96
N GLY A 258 9.74 5.05 17.18
CA GLY A 258 9.36 6.28 17.92
C GLY A 258 7.97 6.85 17.64
N ALA A 259 7.17 6.23 16.78
CA ALA A 259 5.87 6.76 16.36
C ALA A 259 4.75 6.66 17.42
N VAL A 260 3.86 7.68 17.41
CA VAL A 260 2.53 7.77 18.06
C VAL A 260 2.32 6.85 19.26
N ASN A 261 2.85 7.25 20.42
CA ASN A 261 2.66 6.55 21.70
C ASN A 261 2.83 5.02 21.58
N ASP A 262 3.85 4.55 20.86
CA ASP A 262 4.10 3.12 20.69
C ASP A 262 2.94 2.36 20.01
N TRP A 263 2.37 2.98 18.97
CA TRP A 263 1.20 2.49 18.25
C TRP A 263 -0.02 2.26 19.17
N ALA A 264 -0.15 3.14 20.17
CA ALA A 264 -1.29 3.24 21.07
C ALA A 264 -1.78 4.70 21.18
N PRO A 265 -2.28 5.29 20.08
CA PRO A 265 -2.84 6.64 20.10
C PRO A 265 -3.99 6.75 21.10
N MET A 266 -4.04 7.88 21.82
CA MET A 266 -5.12 8.18 22.77
C MET A 266 -6.47 8.50 22.10
N GLY A 267 -6.49 8.68 20.77
CA GLY A 267 -7.69 8.96 20.00
C GLY A 267 -7.43 8.92 18.49
N GLY A 268 -8.51 8.81 17.71
CA GLY A 268 -8.42 8.88 16.25
C GLY A 268 -7.94 10.26 15.78
N GLY A 269 -7.28 10.30 14.62
CA GLY A 269 -6.73 11.52 14.05
C GLY A 269 -5.34 11.88 14.59
N ALA A 270 -4.59 10.93 15.17
CA ALA A 270 -3.22 11.19 15.62
C ALA A 270 -2.32 11.51 14.41
N GLY A 271 -1.45 12.52 14.53
CA GLY A 271 -0.50 12.85 13.47
C GLY A 271 0.76 11.99 13.58
N LEU A 272 1.30 11.58 12.45
CA LEU A 272 2.65 11.04 12.30
C LEU A 272 3.55 12.16 11.78
N GLU A 273 4.72 12.29 12.38
CA GLU A 273 5.75 13.19 11.87
C GLU A 273 6.22 12.72 10.48
N PRO A 274 6.73 13.61 9.61
CA PRO A 274 7.05 13.24 8.23
C PRO A 274 7.98 12.03 8.07
N ALA A 275 8.99 11.89 8.94
CA ALA A 275 9.90 10.74 8.91
C ALA A 275 9.19 9.42 9.27
N GLU A 276 8.27 9.47 10.23
CA GLU A 276 7.46 8.31 10.64
C GLU A 276 6.44 7.96 9.55
N ALA A 277 5.86 8.96 8.91
CA ALA A 277 4.94 8.79 7.79
C ALA A 277 5.62 8.15 6.57
N GLU A 278 6.85 8.57 6.25
CA GLU A 278 7.68 7.97 5.19
C GLU A 278 8.03 6.51 5.53
N ALA A 279 8.51 6.25 6.74
CA ALA A 279 8.85 4.90 7.20
C ALA A 279 7.63 3.96 7.19
N LEU A 280 6.47 4.42 7.69
CA LEU A 280 5.23 3.65 7.68
C LEU A 280 4.76 3.36 6.25
N ALA A 281 4.91 4.32 5.33
CA ALA A 281 4.52 4.08 3.95
C ALA A 281 5.38 3.05 3.25
N HIS A 282 6.69 3.04 3.51
CA HIS A 282 7.57 1.99 3.02
C HIS A 282 7.21 0.63 3.63
N ALA A 283 7.04 0.56 4.94
CA ALA A 283 6.64 -0.68 5.63
C ALA A 283 5.31 -1.22 5.10
N TRP A 284 4.32 -0.35 4.95
CA TRP A 284 3.02 -0.71 4.40
C TRP A 284 3.10 -1.15 2.93
N MET A 285 3.88 -0.44 2.10
CA MET A 285 4.06 -0.80 0.70
C MET A 285 4.68 -2.19 0.53
N LEU A 286 5.70 -2.53 1.33
CA LEU A 286 6.29 -3.87 1.36
C LEU A 286 5.25 -4.91 1.80
N HIS A 287 4.56 -4.63 2.90
CA HIS A 287 3.51 -5.48 3.46
C HIS A 287 2.40 -5.81 2.47
N VAL A 288 1.90 -4.82 1.71
CA VAL A 288 0.80 -5.03 0.74
C VAL A 288 1.28 -5.47 -0.65
N GLY A 289 2.52 -5.14 -1.03
CA GLY A 289 3.12 -5.54 -2.30
C GLY A 289 3.20 -7.06 -2.44
N ASP A 290 3.59 -7.73 -1.36
CA ASP A 290 3.58 -9.20 -1.26
C ASP A 290 2.17 -9.79 -1.42
N LYS A 291 1.14 -9.09 -0.93
CA LYS A 291 -0.27 -9.53 -1.00
C LYS A 291 -0.90 -9.31 -2.37
N ARG A 292 -0.62 -8.19 -3.05
CA ARG A 292 -1.10 -7.89 -4.40
C ARG A 292 -0.56 -8.89 -5.44
N ALA A 293 0.71 -9.27 -5.35
CA ALA A 293 1.29 -10.32 -6.21
C ALA A 293 0.67 -11.71 -5.95
N GLY A 294 0.11 -11.93 -4.76
CA GLY A 294 -0.69 -13.09 -4.36
C GLY A 294 -2.04 -13.21 -5.06
N ALA A 295 -2.73 -12.09 -5.27
CA ALA A 295 -4.07 -12.03 -5.85
C ALA A 295 -4.06 -12.15 -7.38
N THR A 296 -3.11 -11.49 -8.07
CA THR A 296 -3.02 -11.47 -9.54
C THR A 296 -2.77 -12.85 -10.16
N LEU A 297 -2.10 -13.77 -9.44
CA LEU A 297 -1.85 -15.13 -9.90
C LEU A 297 -3.02 -16.10 -9.68
N ARG A 298 -4.07 -15.69 -8.93
CA ARG A 298 -5.30 -16.47 -8.75
C ARG A 298 -6.39 -16.12 -9.77
N GLY A 299 -6.17 -15.12 -10.63
CA GLY A 299 -7.14 -14.66 -11.62
C GLY A 299 -6.64 -14.79 -13.05
N GLU A 300 -7.15 -15.78 -13.79
CA GLU A 300 -7.24 -15.65 -15.25
C GLU A 300 -8.27 -14.55 -15.62
N PRO A 301 -8.14 -13.89 -16.78
CA PRO A 301 -9.06 -12.83 -17.19
C PRO A 301 -10.45 -13.39 -17.46
N ARG A 302 -11.37 -13.27 -16.50
CA ARG A 302 -12.78 -13.64 -16.70
C ARG A 302 -13.48 -12.62 -17.58
N ALA A 303 -13.64 -13.02 -18.84
CA ALA A 303 -14.64 -12.47 -19.74
C ALA A 303 -16.02 -12.42 -19.05
N ALA A 304 -16.73 -11.32 -19.30
CA ALA A 304 -18.08 -11.09 -18.85
C ALA A 304 -18.99 -12.29 -19.14
N ARG A 305 -19.51 -12.92 -18.08
CA ARG A 305 -20.78 -13.65 -18.06
C ARG A 305 -21.23 -13.81 -16.60
N GLY A 306 -22.45 -13.33 -16.36
CA GLY A 306 -23.10 -13.35 -15.05
C GLY A 306 -23.23 -14.76 -14.49
N GLY A 307 -23.11 -14.82 -13.18
CA GLY A 307 -23.29 -16.01 -12.36
C GLY A 307 -22.79 -15.68 -10.96
N GLN A 308 -23.72 -15.54 -10.02
CA GLN A 308 -23.46 -15.37 -8.58
C GLN A 308 -22.52 -16.50 -8.12
N GLY A 309 -21.26 -16.15 -7.83
CA GLY A 309 -20.28 -17.06 -7.28
C GLY A 309 -19.80 -16.48 -5.96
N HIS A 310 -20.28 -17.04 -4.85
CA HIS A 310 -19.83 -16.71 -3.49
C HIS A 310 -18.32 -16.89 -3.39
N GLN A 311 -17.59 -15.78 -3.33
CA GLN A 311 -16.19 -15.70 -2.95
C GLN A 311 -16.09 -16.04 -1.45
N MET A 312 -15.18 -16.93 -1.06
CA MET A 312 -15.26 -17.62 0.24
C MET A 312 -15.13 -16.68 1.45
N ASP A 313 -16.12 -16.77 2.34
CA ASP A 313 -16.27 -16.15 3.67
C ASP A 313 -14.98 -16.23 4.52
N PRO A 314 -14.51 -15.13 5.16
CA PRO A 314 -13.39 -15.13 6.11
C PRO A 314 -13.50 -16.19 7.22
N VAL A 315 -14.71 -16.49 7.69
CA VAL A 315 -14.96 -17.56 8.67
C VAL A 315 -14.55 -18.92 8.09
N ARG A 316 -14.81 -19.15 6.80
CA ARG A 316 -14.41 -20.38 6.11
C ARG A 316 -12.89 -20.45 5.94
N ARG A 317 -12.21 -19.34 5.65
CA ARG A 317 -10.74 -19.32 5.55
C ARG A 317 -10.09 -19.69 6.88
N LYS A 318 -10.55 -19.08 7.98
CA LYS A 318 -10.06 -19.44 9.31
C LYS A 318 -10.31 -20.90 9.65
N LYS A 319 -11.49 -21.44 9.32
CA LYS A 319 -11.79 -22.87 9.50
C LYS A 319 -10.84 -23.79 8.71
N ILE A 320 -10.42 -23.39 7.51
CA ILE A 320 -9.44 -24.14 6.70
C ILE A 320 -8.09 -24.16 7.41
N GLU A 321 -7.59 -23.01 7.86
CA GLU A 321 -6.29 -22.88 8.54
C GLU A 321 -6.28 -23.64 9.86
N ASP A 322 -7.30 -23.44 10.69
CA ASP A 322 -7.44 -24.13 11.98
C ASP A 322 -7.52 -25.66 11.81
N ALA A 323 -8.24 -26.14 10.78
CA ALA A 323 -8.36 -27.56 10.49
C ALA A 323 -7.05 -28.16 9.93
N ALA A 324 -6.34 -27.45 9.06
CA ALA A 324 -5.04 -27.87 8.55
C ALA A 324 -4.00 -28.00 9.67
N GLN A 325 -3.96 -27.02 10.57
CA GLN A 325 -3.08 -27.08 11.72
C GLN A 325 -3.45 -28.21 12.67
N THR A 326 -4.72 -28.30 13.05
CA THR A 326 -5.21 -29.38 13.94
C THR A 326 -4.82 -30.75 13.38
N ARG A 327 -4.97 -30.95 12.07
CA ARG A 327 -4.61 -32.21 11.40
C ARG A 327 -3.10 -32.49 11.44
N LEU A 328 -2.26 -31.47 11.27
CA LEU A 328 -0.80 -31.62 11.39
C LEU A 328 -0.37 -31.94 12.82
N GLU A 329 -0.95 -31.29 13.81
CA GLU A 329 -0.65 -31.58 15.21
C GLU A 329 -1.11 -33.00 15.60
N GLU A 330 -2.30 -33.42 15.19
CA GLU A 330 -2.83 -34.78 15.38
C GLU A 330 -1.90 -35.83 14.74
N HIS A 331 -1.38 -35.54 13.54
CA HIS A 331 -0.44 -36.42 12.83
C HIS A 331 0.85 -36.65 13.63
N PHE A 332 1.42 -35.60 14.25
CA PHE A 332 2.62 -35.73 15.08
C PHE A 332 2.34 -36.35 16.45
N ARG A 333 1.21 -36.00 17.09
CA ARG A 333 0.77 -36.64 18.35
C ARG A 333 0.57 -38.14 18.19
N ALA A 334 -0.02 -38.58 17.06
CA ALA A 334 -0.21 -40.00 16.76
C ALA A 334 1.11 -40.78 16.61
N GLN A 335 2.21 -40.07 16.30
CA GLN A 335 3.56 -40.63 16.24
C GLN A 335 4.30 -40.58 17.59
N GLY A 336 3.64 -40.12 18.65
CA GLY A 336 4.20 -40.04 20.00
C GLY A 336 4.98 -38.77 20.29
N PHE A 337 4.84 -37.72 19.50
CA PHE A 337 5.39 -36.40 19.81
C PHE A 337 4.50 -35.65 20.81
N THR A 338 5.12 -34.89 21.70
CA THR A 338 4.46 -33.80 22.44
C THR A 338 4.41 -32.59 21.51
N VAL A 339 3.20 -32.07 21.25
CA VAL A 339 2.99 -30.95 20.32
C VAL A 339 2.38 -29.75 21.05
N GLU A 340 3.09 -28.62 21.03
CA GLU A 340 2.69 -27.33 21.58
C GLU A 340 2.33 -26.35 20.45
N ASP A 341 1.14 -25.75 20.51
CA ASP A 341 0.70 -24.70 19.58
C ASP A 341 1.31 -23.35 19.97
N VAL A 342 2.10 -22.76 19.07
CA VAL A 342 2.83 -21.50 19.32
C VAL A 342 2.58 -20.45 18.25
N ARG A 343 1.57 -20.65 17.38
CA ARG A 343 1.26 -19.80 16.21
C ARG A 343 1.03 -18.31 16.51
N PHE A 344 0.81 -17.95 17.77
CA PHE A 344 0.59 -16.57 18.23
C PHE A 344 1.81 -15.94 18.92
N LYS A 345 2.93 -16.66 19.01
CA LYS A 345 4.12 -16.27 19.78
C LYS A 345 5.43 -16.42 19.00
N GLU A 346 5.46 -17.31 18.01
CA GLU A 346 6.67 -17.69 17.28
C GLU A 346 6.47 -17.63 15.76
N HIS A 347 7.54 -17.79 14.99
CA HIS A 347 7.55 -17.72 13.53
C HIS A 347 7.08 -19.01 12.82
N PHE A 348 6.46 -19.94 13.55
CA PHE A 348 5.95 -21.23 13.07
C PHE A 348 4.71 -21.62 13.87
N ASP A 349 3.89 -22.53 13.34
CA ASP A 349 2.57 -22.84 13.91
C ASP A 349 2.63 -23.68 15.20
N ALA A 350 3.48 -24.71 15.25
CA ALA A 350 3.58 -25.60 16.42
C ALA A 350 4.97 -26.20 16.61
N LEU A 351 5.32 -26.52 17.86
CA LEU A 351 6.55 -27.19 18.26
C LEU A 351 6.26 -28.66 18.60
N ALA A 352 6.87 -29.60 17.88
CA ALA A 352 6.78 -31.03 18.17
C ALA A 352 8.10 -31.56 18.76
N THR A 353 8.03 -32.23 19.90
CA THR A 353 9.20 -32.78 20.61
C THR A 353 9.00 -34.23 21.01
N ARG A 354 10.02 -35.07 20.82
CA ARG A 354 10.06 -36.46 21.27
C ARG A 354 11.51 -36.85 21.55
N ASP A 355 11.82 -37.21 22.80
CA ASP A 355 13.18 -37.52 23.24
C ASP A 355 14.20 -36.41 22.88
N GLN A 356 15.05 -36.63 21.88
CA GLN A 356 16.03 -35.66 21.36
C GLN A 356 15.62 -35.07 20.00
N GLU A 357 14.45 -35.42 19.48
CA GLU A 357 13.91 -34.93 18.21
C GLU A 357 13.04 -33.70 18.45
N THR A 358 13.31 -32.63 17.70
CA THR A 358 12.53 -31.39 17.69
C THR A 358 12.18 -31.02 16.26
N TYR A 359 10.89 -30.79 16.01
CA TYR A 359 10.37 -30.31 14.74
C TYR A 359 9.55 -29.03 14.91
N TYR A 360 9.77 -28.07 14.03
CA TYR A 360 9.00 -26.85 13.86
C TYR A 360 7.96 -27.10 12.77
N LEU A 361 6.68 -27.08 13.13
CA LEU A 361 5.58 -27.45 12.28
C LEU A 361 4.94 -26.20 11.66
N GLU A 362 4.65 -26.27 10.37
CA GLU A 362 3.94 -25.24 9.60
C GLU A 362 2.80 -25.92 8.83
N ALA A 363 1.58 -25.41 8.92
CA ALA A 363 0.39 -26.00 8.30
C ALA A 363 -0.26 -25.07 7.28
N LYS A 364 -0.61 -25.61 6.12
CA LYS A 364 -1.30 -24.87 5.05
C LYS A 364 -2.50 -25.65 4.53
N GLY A 365 -3.67 -25.02 4.54
CA GLY A 365 -4.91 -25.58 4.01
C GLY A 365 -5.35 -24.89 2.72
N THR A 366 -5.89 -25.63 1.77
CA THR A 366 -6.51 -25.08 0.56
C THR A 366 -7.69 -25.91 0.06
N THR A 367 -8.69 -25.24 -0.51
CA THR A 367 -9.83 -25.88 -1.18
C THR A 367 -9.56 -26.24 -2.65
N THR A 368 -8.41 -25.86 -3.18
CA THR A 368 -7.98 -26.17 -4.55
C THR A 368 -6.95 -27.31 -4.59
N ASP A 369 -6.73 -27.85 -5.78
CA ASP A 369 -5.80 -28.96 -6.02
C ASP A 369 -4.34 -28.49 -6.01
N GLY A 370 -3.79 -28.30 -4.80
CA GLY A 370 -2.35 -28.11 -4.61
C GLY A 370 -1.76 -26.84 -5.23
N ALA A 371 -2.54 -25.75 -5.32
CA ALA A 371 -2.01 -24.43 -5.66
C ALA A 371 -0.80 -24.10 -4.77
N PRO A 372 0.20 -23.33 -5.27
CA PRO A 372 1.41 -23.03 -4.51
C PRO A 372 1.04 -22.50 -3.11
N VAL A 373 1.44 -23.24 -2.09
CA VAL A 373 1.30 -22.82 -0.70
C VAL A 373 2.24 -21.67 -0.45
N ILE A 374 1.69 -20.59 0.08
CA ILE A 374 2.42 -19.35 0.30
C ILE A 374 3.13 -19.47 1.63
N VAL A 375 4.43 -19.23 1.60
CA VAL A 375 5.29 -19.14 2.78
C VAL A 375 5.82 -17.72 2.92
N THR A 376 5.91 -17.23 4.14
CA THR A 376 6.42 -15.88 4.42
C THR A 376 7.96 -15.83 4.41
N ARG A 377 8.54 -14.63 4.32
CA ARG A 377 9.99 -14.45 4.42
C ARG A 377 10.54 -14.96 5.75
N ALA A 378 9.82 -14.68 6.84
CA ALA A 378 10.18 -15.15 8.18
C ALA A 378 10.20 -16.68 8.24
N GLU A 379 9.19 -17.36 7.70
CA GLU A 379 9.16 -18.83 7.60
C GLU A 379 10.33 -19.39 6.77
N VAL A 380 10.68 -18.73 5.65
CA VAL A 380 11.82 -19.14 4.81
C VAL A 380 13.15 -18.94 5.52
N ASP A 381 13.37 -17.78 6.14
CA ASP A 381 14.60 -17.46 6.87
C ASP A 381 14.76 -18.36 8.11
N TRP A 382 13.65 -18.69 8.78
CA TRP A 382 13.62 -19.66 9.87
C TRP A 382 13.97 -21.07 9.39
N ALA A 383 13.36 -21.54 8.29
CA ALA A 383 13.67 -22.84 7.71
C ALA A 383 15.13 -22.97 7.23
N ARG A 384 15.72 -21.87 6.77
CA ARG A 384 17.16 -21.83 6.42
C ARG A 384 18.07 -21.95 7.62
N THR A 385 17.69 -21.42 8.78
CA THR A 385 18.48 -21.51 10.01
C THR A 385 18.27 -22.81 10.77
N HIS A 386 17.14 -23.50 10.54
CA HIS A 386 16.75 -24.76 11.21
C HIS A 386 16.57 -25.91 10.20
N ARG A 387 17.52 -26.06 9.27
CA ARG A 387 17.44 -27.07 8.20
C ARG A 387 17.29 -28.48 8.75
N GLY A 388 16.35 -29.23 8.19
CA GLY A 388 16.04 -30.61 8.61
C GLY A 388 15.18 -30.71 9.88
N GLN A 389 14.80 -29.57 10.47
CA GLN A 389 13.92 -29.52 11.64
C GLN A 389 12.57 -28.86 11.33
N VAL A 390 12.37 -28.30 10.12
CA VAL A 390 11.08 -27.69 9.73
C VAL A 390 10.26 -28.65 8.89
N VAL A 391 9.00 -28.82 9.26
CA VAL A 391 8.05 -29.72 8.60
C VAL A 391 6.82 -28.94 8.13
N MET A 392 6.46 -29.10 6.86
CA MET A 392 5.29 -28.47 6.24
C MET A 392 4.17 -29.50 6.05
N GLY A 393 3.04 -29.30 6.69
CA GLY A 393 1.80 -30.03 6.43
C GLY A 393 0.92 -29.28 5.44
N VAL A 394 0.51 -29.92 4.34
CA VAL A 394 -0.40 -29.34 3.35
C VAL A 394 -1.65 -30.19 3.25
N TRP A 395 -2.83 -29.59 3.51
CA TRP A 395 -4.13 -30.21 3.26
C TRP A 395 -4.78 -29.56 2.03
N ALA A 396 -4.74 -30.26 0.90
CA ALA A 396 -5.31 -29.81 -0.37
C ALA A 396 -6.72 -30.37 -0.59
N ASN A 397 -7.48 -29.77 -1.51
CA ASN A 397 -8.83 -30.21 -1.88
C ASN A 397 -9.80 -30.30 -0.69
N MET A 398 -9.63 -29.42 0.32
CA MET A 398 -10.53 -29.36 1.48
C MET A 398 -11.95 -28.97 1.06
N ALA A 399 -12.95 -29.60 1.66
CA ALA A 399 -14.35 -29.31 1.40
C ALA A 399 -15.09 -28.90 2.68
N PHE A 400 -16.22 -28.22 2.49
CA PHE A 400 -17.16 -27.92 3.56
C PHE A 400 -18.36 -28.86 3.47
N THR A 401 -18.80 -29.32 4.63
CA THR A 401 -20.07 -29.99 4.85
C THR A 401 -21.25 -29.03 4.64
N ALA A 402 -22.47 -29.58 4.53
CA ALA A 402 -23.68 -28.79 4.28
C ALA A 402 -24.00 -27.79 5.41
N ASP A 403 -23.55 -28.07 6.63
CA ASP A 403 -23.64 -27.24 7.84
C ASP A 403 -22.50 -26.21 7.95
N GLY A 404 -21.57 -26.19 6.99
CA GLY A 404 -20.50 -25.19 6.93
C GLY A 404 -19.30 -25.49 7.82
N GLU A 405 -19.13 -26.74 8.24
CA GLU A 405 -17.92 -27.25 8.90
C GLU A 405 -16.95 -27.90 7.90
N ILE A 406 -15.68 -28.02 8.26
CA ILE A 406 -14.70 -28.73 7.41
C ILE A 406 -15.03 -30.23 7.39
N ASP A 407 -15.17 -30.77 6.19
CA ASP A 407 -15.24 -32.21 5.98
C ASP A 407 -13.84 -32.80 6.19
N ARG A 408 -13.68 -33.59 7.27
CA ARG A 408 -12.38 -34.17 7.64
C ARG A 408 -11.95 -35.32 6.73
N ASP A 409 -12.89 -35.92 6.01
CA ASP A 409 -12.63 -37.02 5.08
C ASP A 409 -12.35 -36.51 3.67
N ALA A 410 -12.61 -35.23 3.40
CA ALA A 410 -12.32 -34.59 2.12
C ALA A 410 -10.85 -34.17 1.98
N GLY A 411 -10.38 -34.22 0.74
CA GLY A 411 -9.07 -33.73 0.35
C GLY A 411 -7.91 -34.67 0.65
N GLU A 412 -6.69 -34.19 0.41
CA GLU A 412 -5.46 -34.95 0.59
C GLU A 412 -4.52 -34.21 1.53
N PHE A 413 -4.04 -34.92 2.56
CA PHE A 413 -3.09 -34.37 3.53
C PHE A 413 -1.70 -34.97 3.31
N SER A 414 -0.73 -34.10 3.04
CA SER A 414 0.66 -34.46 2.80
C SER A 414 1.58 -33.74 3.79
N VAL A 415 2.66 -34.40 4.20
CA VAL A 415 3.66 -33.84 5.12
C VAL A 415 5.03 -33.89 4.44
N PHE A 416 5.75 -32.78 4.50
CA PHE A 416 7.03 -32.60 3.81
C PHE A 416 8.11 -32.12 4.76
N ASP A 417 9.32 -32.66 4.63
CA ASP A 417 10.52 -32.06 5.20
C ASP A 417 10.81 -30.77 4.42
N TYR A 418 10.50 -29.62 5.02
CA TYR A 418 10.56 -28.35 4.33
C TYR A 418 12.00 -27.84 4.28
N ASP A 419 12.53 -27.76 3.06
CA ASP A 419 13.83 -27.17 2.78
C ASP A 419 13.68 -26.17 1.62
N PRO A 420 13.79 -24.86 1.91
CA PRO A 420 13.58 -23.81 0.90
C PRO A 420 14.58 -23.89 -0.26
N ASP A 421 15.74 -24.52 -0.06
CA ASP A 421 16.82 -24.51 -1.06
C ASP A 421 16.84 -25.77 -1.95
N LYS A 422 15.88 -26.70 -1.79
CA LYS A 422 15.70 -27.90 -2.65
C LYS A 422 15.01 -27.62 -4.01
N GLY A 423 14.98 -26.35 -4.45
CA GLY A 423 14.52 -25.97 -5.79
C GLY A 423 13.00 -25.97 -6.00
N ARG A 424 12.20 -26.07 -4.93
CA ARG A 424 10.73 -25.95 -4.98
C ARG A 424 10.22 -24.61 -4.47
N LEU A 425 11.10 -23.75 -3.96
CA LEU A 425 10.79 -22.38 -3.57
C LEU A 425 11.07 -21.44 -4.75
N ALA A 426 10.04 -20.74 -5.21
CA ALA A 426 10.20 -19.64 -6.16
C ALA A 426 10.20 -18.31 -5.39
N PRO A 427 11.26 -17.48 -5.47
CA PRO A 427 11.26 -16.16 -4.86
C PRO A 427 10.14 -15.31 -5.49
N ARG A 428 9.34 -14.68 -4.63
CA ARG A 428 8.20 -13.83 -5.05
C ARG A 428 8.48 -12.34 -4.93
N SER A 429 9.41 -11.96 -4.04
CA SER A 429 9.86 -10.59 -3.80
C SER A 429 11.37 -10.56 -3.52
N TYR A 430 11.99 -9.39 -3.74
CA TYR A 430 13.43 -9.16 -3.57
C TYR A 430 13.67 -7.86 -2.79
N ASP A 431 14.58 -7.92 -1.81
CA ASP A 431 15.07 -6.74 -1.11
C ASP A 431 16.41 -6.29 -1.71
N TRP A 432 16.56 -4.99 -1.93
CA TRP A 432 17.84 -4.38 -2.28
C TRP A 432 18.32 -3.52 -1.11
N PHE A 433 19.39 -3.98 -0.46
CA PHE A 433 20.03 -3.25 0.62
C PHE A 433 21.15 -2.37 0.06
N VAL A 434 21.16 -1.10 0.46
CA VAL A 434 22.26 -0.17 0.16
C VAL A 434 23.23 -0.25 1.34
N GLU A 435 24.49 -0.61 1.09
CA GLU A 435 25.53 -0.57 2.12
C GLU A 435 25.67 0.88 2.63
N SER A 436 25.60 1.05 3.95
CA SER A 436 25.84 2.31 4.65
C SER A 436 27.32 2.61 4.79
#